data_AF-A0A8C5L5H9-F1
#
_entry.id   AF-A0A8C5L5H9-F1
#
_cell.length_a   1.000
_cell.length_b   1.000
_cell.length_c   1.000
_cell.angle_alpha   90.00
_cell.angle_beta   90.00
_cell.angle_gamma   90.00
#
_symmetry.space_group_name_H-M   'P 1'
#
loop_
_entity.id
_entity.type
_entity.pdbx_description
1 polymer ?
#
loop_
_entity_poly.entity_id
_entity_poly.type
_entity_poly.pdbx_seq_one_letter_code
_entity_poly.pdbx_strand_id
1 'polypeptide(L)'
;MEVENEASCGSREYKVVMLGAGGVGKSAVTMQFISHQFPEYHDPTIEDAYKTQVRIDNEPAYLDILDTAGQLCSQKISPGQTNRLYPSLK
;
A
#
# COMPACT_ATOMS: atom_id res chain seq x y z
N MET A 1 -41.08 9.12 -22.43
CA MET A 1 -39.96 10.08 -22.36
C MET A 1 -40.10 10.74 -21.01
N GLU A 2 -39.26 10.40 -20.05
CA GLU A 2 -37.97 11.07 -19.75
C GLU A 2 -37.46 10.41 -18.44
N VAL A 3 -36.19 10.19 -18.12
CA VAL A 3 -34.86 10.52 -18.67
C VAL A 3 -33.93 9.36 -18.29
N GLU A 4 -33.07 8.91 -19.21
CA GLU A 4 -31.95 8.02 -18.90
C GLU A 4 -30.90 8.81 -18.10
N ASN A 5 -30.66 8.44 -16.85
CA ASN A 5 -29.53 8.98 -16.10
C ASN A 5 -28.33 8.04 -16.29
N GLU A 6 -27.73 8.06 -17.48
CA GLU A 6 -26.36 7.58 -17.66
C GLU A 6 -25.41 8.60 -17.05
N ALA A 7 -25.34 8.64 -15.71
CA ALA A 7 -24.08 9.02 -15.10
C ALA A 7 -23.08 7.96 -15.56
N SER A 8 -21.97 8.36 -16.19
CA SER A 8 -20.87 7.42 -16.42
C SER A 8 -20.45 6.89 -15.05
N CYS A 9 -20.97 5.71 -14.67
CA CYS A 9 -20.68 5.12 -13.38
C CYS A 9 -19.33 4.43 -13.49
N GLY A 10 -18.30 5.22 -13.82
CA GLY A 10 -16.94 4.84 -13.53
C GLY A 10 -16.89 4.64 -12.04
N SER A 11 -16.82 3.38 -11.62
CA SER A 11 -16.53 2.99 -10.24
C SER A 11 -15.44 3.90 -9.71
N ARG A 12 -15.73 4.65 -8.65
CA ARG A 12 -14.81 5.65 -8.09
C ARG A 12 -13.49 4.97 -7.73
N GLU A 13 -12.36 5.57 -8.09
CA GLU A 13 -11.04 5.06 -7.76
C GLU A 13 -10.37 5.99 -6.75
N TYR A 14 -9.92 5.43 -5.63
CA TYR A 14 -9.21 6.13 -4.57
C TYR A 14 -7.76 5.62 -4.53
N LYS A 15 -6.82 6.55 -4.61
CA LYS A 15 -5.38 6.26 -4.50
C LYS A 15 -4.90 6.59 -3.10
N VAL A 16 -4.32 5.61 -2.43
CA VAL A 16 -3.81 5.72 -1.05
C VAL A 16 -2.33 5.38 -1.06
N VAL A 17 -1.52 6.21 -0.41
CA VAL A 17 -0.09 5.94 -0.24
C VAL A 17 0.21 5.85 1.25
N MET A 18 0.80 4.75 1.67
CA MET A 18 1.17 4.52 3.06
C MET A 18 2.58 5.07 3.30
N LEU A 19 2.68 6.11 4.12
CA LEU A 19 3.95 6.77 4.48
C LEU A 19 4.17 6.71 6.00
N GLY A 20 5.44 6.71 6.41
CA GLY A 20 5.83 6.65 7.82
C GLY A 20 7.21 6.03 8.02
N ALA A 21 7.72 6.05 9.25
CA ALA A 21 9.01 5.47 9.58
C ALA A 21 9.07 3.94 9.31
N GLY A 22 10.28 3.40 9.24
CA GLY A 22 10.48 1.94 9.21
C GLY A 22 9.93 1.28 10.48
N GLY A 23 9.23 0.14 10.34
CA GLY A 23 8.74 -0.65 11.48
C GLY A 23 7.46 -0.17 12.15
N VAL A 24 6.83 0.92 11.71
CA VAL A 24 5.56 1.43 12.30
C VAL A 24 4.31 0.62 11.94
N GLY A 25 4.44 -0.40 11.10
CA GLY A 25 3.33 -1.30 10.76
C GLY A 25 2.47 -0.90 9.54
N LYS A 26 2.99 -0.07 8.62
CA LYS A 26 2.29 0.31 7.38
C LYS A 26 1.78 -0.90 6.59
N SER A 27 2.70 -1.82 6.31
CA SER A 27 2.42 -3.07 5.59
C SER A 27 1.47 -3.97 6.37
N ALA A 28 1.58 -4.01 7.69
CA ALA A 28 0.67 -4.78 8.54
C ALA A 28 -0.79 -4.27 8.47
N VAL A 29 -0.99 -2.95 8.44
CA VAL A 29 -2.33 -2.36 8.26
C VAL A 29 -2.86 -2.65 6.85
N THR A 30 -2.04 -2.50 5.82
CA THR A 30 -2.40 -2.80 4.43
C THR A 30 -2.82 -4.26 4.27
N MET A 31 -2.03 -5.20 4.80
CA MET A 31 -2.32 -6.64 4.73
C MET A 31 -3.57 -7.00 5.52
N GLN A 32 -3.75 -6.44 6.72
CA GLN A 32 -4.96 -6.66 7.52
C GLN A 32 -6.22 -6.18 6.78
N PHE A 33 -6.13 -5.06 6.06
CA PHE A 33 -7.25 -4.53 5.28
C PHE A 33 -7.61 -5.42 4.09
N ILE A 34 -6.60 -5.91 3.35
CA ILE A 34 -6.82 -6.66 2.10
C ILE A 34 -7.12 -8.14 2.35
N SER A 35 -6.36 -8.78 3.23
CA SER A 35 -6.39 -10.23 3.43
C SER A 35 -7.16 -10.68 4.67
N HIS A 36 -7.58 -9.73 5.52
CA HIS A 36 -8.17 -9.99 6.83
C HIS A 36 -7.28 -10.86 7.75
N GLN A 37 -5.97 -10.85 7.50
CA GLN A 37 -4.97 -11.57 8.26
C GLN A 37 -3.85 -10.63 8.69
N PHE A 38 -3.39 -10.83 9.93
CA PHE A 38 -2.24 -10.14 10.47
C PHE A 38 -1.04 -11.09 10.43
N PRO A 39 -0.04 -10.84 9.57
CA PRO A 39 1.12 -11.73 9.46
C PRO A 39 1.99 -11.64 10.72
N GLU A 40 2.35 -12.80 11.28
CA GLU A 40 3.27 -12.90 12.44
C GLU A 40 4.70 -12.47 12.09
N TYR A 41 5.08 -12.63 10.82
CA TYR A 41 6.38 -12.24 10.28
C TYR A 41 6.17 -11.53 8.94
N HIS A 42 6.88 -10.42 8.76
CA HIS A 42 6.81 -9.61 7.54
C HIS A 42 8.21 -9.17 7.12
N ASP A 43 8.59 -9.46 5.87
CA ASP A 43 9.84 -8.97 5.29
C ASP A 43 9.71 -7.46 4.98
N PRO A 44 10.72 -6.61 5.28
CA PRO A 44 10.60 -5.18 5.02
C PRO A 44 10.19 -4.86 3.57
N THR A 45 9.05 -4.18 3.40
CA THR A 45 8.57 -3.74 2.08
C THR A 45 9.54 -2.73 1.47
N ILE A 46 9.83 -2.89 0.17
CA ILE A 46 10.50 -1.88 -0.64
C ILE A 46 9.44 -0.93 -1.20
N GLU A 47 8.52 -1.47 -1.99
CA GLU A 47 7.33 -0.81 -2.49
C GLU A 47 6.37 -1.90 -3.00
N ASP A 48 5.13 -1.93 -2.51
CA ASP A 48 4.10 -2.89 -2.91
C ASP A 48 2.83 -2.14 -3.34
N ALA A 49 2.23 -2.57 -4.44
CA ALA A 49 1.00 -1.98 -4.98
C ALA A 49 -0.15 -2.99 -4.92
N TYR A 50 -1.27 -2.57 -4.36
CA TYR A 50 -2.45 -3.40 -4.18
C TYR A 50 -3.67 -2.71 -4.75
N LYS A 51 -4.51 -3.45 -5.48
CA LYS A 51 -5.79 -2.96 -5.97
C LYS A 51 -6.91 -3.87 -5.52
N THR A 52 -7.92 -3.32 -4.88
CA THR A 52 -9.07 -4.08 -4.38
C THR A 52 -10.38 -3.31 -4.58
N GLN A 53 -11.48 -4.05 -4.72
CA GLN A 53 -12.82 -3.48 -4.78
C GLN A 53 -13.40 -3.41 -3.36
N VAL A 54 -13.88 -2.23 -2.96
CA VAL A 54 -14.38 -1.93 -1.62
C VAL A 54 -15.73 -1.21 -1.71
N ARG A 55 -16.43 -1.13 -0.59
CA ARG A 55 -17.59 -0.25 -0.44
C ARG A 55 -17.22 0.93 0.45
N ILE A 56 -17.38 2.14 -0.06
CA ILE A 56 -17.17 3.40 0.66
C ILE A 56 -18.49 4.15 0.63
N ASP A 57 -19.05 4.49 1.79
CA ASP A 57 -20.37 5.10 1.92
C ASP A 57 -21.48 4.32 1.17
N ASN A 58 -21.42 2.99 1.25
CA ASN A 58 -22.28 2.02 0.55
C ASN A 58 -22.16 1.96 -0.98
N GLU A 59 -21.30 2.77 -1.59
CA GLU A 59 -21.05 2.78 -3.03
C GLU A 59 -19.84 1.91 -3.39
N PRO A 60 -19.89 1.13 -4.50
CA PRO A 60 -18.76 0.35 -4.96
C PRO A 60 -17.63 1.26 -5.50
N ALA A 61 -16.42 1.02 -5.02
CA ALA A 61 -15.23 1.77 -5.40
C ALA A 61 -14.00 0.85 -5.53
N TYR A 62 -12.99 1.31 -6.26
CA TYR A 62 -11.66 0.71 -6.28
C TYR A 62 -10.74 1.48 -5.35
N LEU A 63 -9.95 0.74 -4.58
CA LEU A 63 -8.88 1.27 -3.75
C LEU A 63 -7.54 0.78 -4.33
N ASP A 64 -6.70 1.73 -4.70
CA ASP A 64 -5.33 1.53 -5.20
C ASP A 64 -4.36 1.98 -4.11
N ILE A 65 -3.77 1.02 -3.40
CA ILE A 65 -2.90 1.22 -2.24
C ILE A 65 -1.46 1.02 -2.67
N LEU A 66 -0.64 2.04 -2.44
CA LEU A 66 0.81 1.97 -2.53
C LEU A 66 1.39 1.89 -1.12
N ASP A 67 1.88 0.72 -0.73
CA ASP A 67 2.64 0.55 0.50
C ASP A 67 4.13 0.77 0.23
N THR A 68 4.75 1.69 0.97
CA THR A 68 6.15 2.09 0.73
C THR A 68 7.07 1.58 1.83
N ALA A 69 8.35 1.40 1.49
CA ALA A 69 9.40 1.27 2.50
C ALA A 69 9.29 2.45 3.46
N GLY A 70 9.19 2.14 4.76
CA GLY A 70 9.32 3.21 5.74
C GLY A 70 10.72 3.78 5.62
N GLN A 71 10.86 5.10 5.58
CA GLN A 71 12.19 5.69 5.64
C GLN A 71 12.84 5.19 6.93
N LEU A 72 13.91 4.41 6.78
CA LEU A 72 14.77 4.02 7.89
C LEU A 72 15.27 5.33 8.47
N CYS A 73 14.77 5.67 9.65
CA CYS A 73 15.17 6.84 10.41
C CYS A 73 16.71 6.85 10.47
N SER A 74 17.34 7.67 9.62
CA SER A 74 18.77 7.97 9.56
C SER A 74 19.73 6.86 10.05
N GLN A 75 19.75 5.67 9.44
CA GLN A 75 21.01 4.92 9.48
C GLN A 75 21.98 5.67 8.57
N LYS A 76 23.00 6.30 9.17
CA LYS A 76 24.21 6.63 8.42
C LYS A 76 24.74 5.32 7.86
N ILE A 77 24.38 5.00 6.61
CA ILE A 77 24.93 3.82 5.94
C ILE A 77 26.40 4.13 5.75
N SER A 78 27.25 3.55 6.59
CA SER A 78 28.68 3.57 6.36
C SER A 78 28.95 2.91 5.00
N PRO A 79 29.87 3.43 4.17
CA PRO A 79 30.26 2.77 2.93
C PRO A 79 30.62 1.30 3.21
N GLY A 80 29.82 0.37 2.69
CA GLY A 80 29.98 -1.08 2.93
C GLY A 80 28.76 -1.82 3.52
N GLN A 81 27.75 -1.11 4.06
CA GLN A 81 26.53 -1.76 4.58
C GLN A 81 25.45 -2.03 3.52
N THR A 82 25.54 -1.46 2.32
CA THR A 82 24.56 -1.64 1.24
C THR A 82 24.42 -3.09 0.77
N ASN A 83 25.53 -3.84 0.68
CA ASN A 83 25.55 -5.25 0.29
C ASN A 83 24.82 -6.19 1.27
N ARG A 84 24.57 -5.75 2.52
CA ARG A 84 23.89 -6.56 3.54
C ARG A 84 22.37 -6.35 3.54
N LEU A 85 21.91 -5.18 3.11
CA LEU A 85 20.50 -4.80 3.13
C LEU A 85 19.82 -4.94 1.76
N TYR A 86 20.58 -5.01 0.66
CA TYR A 86 20.03 -5.15 -0.70
C TYR A 86 20.92 -6.06 -1.58
N PRO A 87 20.82 -7.40 -1.46
CA PRO A 87 21.68 -8.32 -2.20
C PRO A 87 21.38 -8.38 -3.70
N SER A 88 20.18 -7.99 -4.13
CA SER A 88 19.63 -8.21 -5.47
C SER A 88 19.76 -7.03 -6.45
N LEU A 89 20.38 -5.91 -6.06
CA LEU A 89 20.59 -4.73 -6.93
C LEU A 89 21.95 -4.77 -7.66
N LYS A 90 22.33 -5.91 -8.24
CA LYS A 90 23.47 -6.04 -9.16
C LYS A 90 23.02 -6.50 -10.54
#